data_AF-A0A379TZ09-F1
#
_entry.id   AF-A0A379TZ09-F1
#
_cell.length_a   1.000
_cell.length_b   1.000
_cell.length_c   1.000
_cell.angle_alpha   90.00
_cell.angle_beta   90.00
_cell.angle_gamma   90.00
#
_symmetry.space_group_name_H-M   'P 1'
#
loop_
_entity.id
_entity.type
_entity.pdbx_description
1 polymer ?
#
loop_
_entity_poly.entity_id
_entity_poly.type
_entity_poly.pdbx_seq_one_letter_code
_entity_poly.pdbx_strand_id
1 'polypeptide(L)' 'MRDYFSAWRALEDAWEAGKLRAIGVSNFYAHVLANFCETVRITPMVNQVELHPYLHNLPRWKP' A
#
# COMPACT_ATOMS: atom_id res chain seq x y z
N MET A 1 9.65 -13.84 -2.05
CA MET A 1 8.79 -12.73 -1.59
C MET A 1 9.70 -11.73 -0.89
N ARG A 2 9.79 -10.48 -1.36
CA ARG A 2 10.53 -9.44 -0.61
C ARG A 2 9.61 -8.95 0.52
N ASP A 3 10.18 -8.77 1.70
CA ASP A 3 9.44 -8.38 2.90
C ASP A 3 9.03 -6.90 2.82
N TYR A 4 7.80 -6.65 2.36
CA TYR A 4 7.23 -5.31 2.30
C TYR A 4 6.81 -4.77 3.67
N PHE A 5 6.69 -5.61 4.71
CA PHE A 5 6.45 -5.14 6.08
C PHE A 5 7.71 -4.49 6.65
N SER A 6 8.88 -5.07 6.44
CA SER A 6 10.15 -4.44 6.84
C SER A 6 10.38 -3.11 6.12
N ALA A 7 10.07 -3.04 4.82
CA ALA A 7 10.13 -1.78 4.07
C ALA A 7 9.14 -0.74 4.61
N TRP A 8 7.91 -1.17 4.97
CA TRP A 8 6.91 -0.28 5.54
C TRP A 8 7.32 0.28 6.89
N ARG A 9 7.89 -0.54 7.79
CA ARG A 9 8.40 -0.06 9.08
C ARG A 9 9.43 1.07 8.92
N ALA A 10 10.33 0.95 7.94
CA ALA A 10 11.27 2.02 7.64
C ALA A 10 10.60 3.30 7.11
N LEU A 11 9.50 3.17 6.37
CA LEU A 11 8.69 4.32 5.95
C LEU A 11 7.95 4.98 7.12
N GLU A 12 7.42 4.17 8.06
CA GLU A 12 6.81 4.66 9.31
C GLU A 12 7.83 5.46 10.13
N ASP A 13 9.03 4.90 10.36
CA ASP A 13 10.10 5.58 11.11
C ASP A 13 10.52 6.90 10.44
N ALA A 14 10.63 6.91 9.10
CA ALA A 14 11.00 8.12 8.36
C ALA A 14 9.90 9.19 8.38
N TRP A 15 8.63 8.79 8.38
CA TRP A 15 7.49 9.70 8.51
C TRP A 15 7.42 10.32 9.91
N GLU A 16 7.59 9.51 10.97
CA GLU A 16 7.62 10.01 12.35
C GLU A 16 8.82 10.91 12.64
N ALA A 17 9.98 10.62 12.04
CA ALA A 17 11.14 11.50 12.10
C ALA A 17 10.95 12.82 11.33
N GLY A 18 9.78 13.05 10.71
CA GLY A 18 9.46 14.26 9.95
C GLY A 18 10.19 14.35 8.61
N LYS A 19 10.86 13.29 8.15
CA LYS A 19 11.58 13.25 6.86
C LYS A 19 10.61 13.12 5.69
N LEU A 20 9.48 12.46 5.91
CA LEU A 20 8.42 12.26 4.93
C LEU A 20 7.15 12.95 5.41
N ARG A 21 6.38 13.52 4.48
CA ARG A 21 5.07 14.13 4.79
C ARG A 21 3.92 13.14 4.70
N ALA A 22 4.06 12.14 3.82
CA ALA A 22 3.07 11.11 3.58
C ALA A 22 3.76 9.82 3.14
N ILE A 23 3.12 8.68 3.40
CA ILE A 23 3.58 7.34 3.00
C ILE A 23 2.40 6.55 2.43
N GLY A 24 2.68 5.67 1.47
CA GLY A 24 1.67 4.91 0.75
C GLY A 24 2.26 3.70 0.05
N VAL A 25 1.37 2.87 -0.48
CA VAL A 25 1.72 1.65 -1.22
C VAL A 25 1.38 1.80 -2.69
N SER A 26 1.79 0.83 -3.50
CA SER A 26 1.45 0.77 -4.91
C SER A 26 1.11 -0.65 -5.31
N ASN A 27 0.07 -0.80 -6.14
CA ASN A 27 -0.38 -2.07 -6.69
C ASN A 27 -0.80 -3.10 -5.63
N PHE A 28 -1.35 -2.66 -4.49
CA PHE A 28 -1.94 -3.58 -3.52
C PHE A 28 -3.36 -3.96 -3.97
N TYR A 29 -3.63 -5.27 -4.08
CA TYR A 29 -4.99 -5.78 -4.27
C TYR A 29 -5.83 -5.56 -3.02
N ALA A 30 -7.16 -5.44 -3.17
CA ALA A 30 -8.07 -5.10 -2.08
C ALA A 30 -7.91 -5.98 -0.82
N HIS A 31 -7.79 -7.30 -0.98
CA HIS A 31 -7.61 -8.22 0.15
C HIS A 31 -6.25 -8.09 0.83
N VAL A 32 -5.18 -7.84 0.06
CA VAL A 32 -3.84 -7.57 0.60
C VAL A 32 -3.82 -6.23 1.33
N LEU A 33 -4.41 -5.20 0.72
CA LEU A 33 -4.51 -3.87 1.33
C LEU A 33 -5.28 -3.91 2.64
N ALA A 34 -6.42 -4.61 2.68
CA ALA A 34 -7.20 -4.77 3.90
C ALA A 34 -6.37 -5.45 5.00
N ASN A 35 -5.78 -6.61 4.72
CA ASN A 35 -4.93 -7.30 5.69
C ASN A 35 -3.72 -6.45 6.13
N PHE A 36 -3.13 -5.71 5.20
CA PHE A 36 -2.00 -4.83 5.47
C PHE A 36 -2.39 -3.70 6.43
N CYS A 37 -3.52 -3.02 6.17
CA CYS A 37 -4.03 -1.93 7.01
C CYS A 37 -4.35 -2.39 8.45
N GLU A 38 -4.76 -3.65 8.65
CA GLU A 38 -4.99 -4.23 9.99
C GLU A 38 -3.68 -4.56 10.74
N THR A 39 -2.56 -4.67 10.03
CA THR A 39 -1.28 -5.14 10.58
C THR A 39 -0.30 -3.99 10.87
N VAL A 40 -0.34 -2.93 10.06
CA VAL A 40 0.60 -1.80 10.16
C VAL A 40 0.14 -0.72 11.12
N ARG A 41 1.08 0.05 11.66
CA ARG A 41 0.79 1.08 12.67
C ARG A 41 0.27 2.37 12.05
N ILE A 42 0.82 2.76 10.90
CA ILE A 42 0.35 3.91 10.12
C ILE A 42 -0.35 3.38 8.87
N THR A 43 -1.64 3.66 8.73
CA THR A 43 -2.41 3.26 7.54
C THR A 43 -1.86 3.97 6.29
N PRO A 44 -1.64 3.26 5.16
CA PRO A 44 -1.22 3.89 3.91
C PRO A 44 -2.19 4.99 3.47
N MET A 45 -1.66 6.18 3.19
CA MET A 45 -2.48 7.33 2.77
C MET A 45 -2.92 7.22 1.31
N VAL A 46 -2.21 6.42 0.52
CA VAL A 46 -2.50 6.16 -0.89
C VAL A 46 -2.13 4.72 -1.27
N ASN A 47 -2.91 4.13 -2.16
CA ASN A 47 -2.53 2.95 -2.93
C ASN A 47 -2.51 3.34 -4.42
N GLN A 48 -1.32 3.59 -4.97
CA GLN A 48 -1.17 3.97 -6.38
C GLN A 48 -1.35 2.73 -7.25
N VAL A 49 -2.39 2.73 -8.08
CA VAL A 49 -2.73 1.64 -8.99
C VAL A 49 -2.84 2.14 -10.43
N GLU A 50 -2.64 1.23 -11.39
CA GLU A 50 -2.99 1.49 -12.78
C GLU A 50 -4.52 1.64 -12.90
N LEU A 51 -4.96 2.77 -13.45
CA LEU A 51 -6.37 3.07 -13.64
C LEU A 51 -6.55 3.92 -14.92
N HIS A 52 -7.32 3.39 -15.87
CA HIS A 52 -7.66 4.05 -17.13
C HIS A 52 -8.94 3.44 -17.72
N PRO A 53 -9.56 4.00 -18.78
CA PRO A 53 -10.85 3.50 -19.29
C PRO A 53 -10.88 1.99 -19.61
N TYR A 54 -9.78 1.45 -20.13
CA TYR A 54 -9.62 0.01 -20.40
C TYR A 54 -9.33 -0.85 -19.16
N LEU A 55 -9.01 -0.23 -18.02
CA LEU A 55 -8.72 -0.88 -16.74
C LEU A 55 -9.38 -0.08 -15.60
N HIS A 56 -10.71 0.00 -15.64
CA HIS A 56 -11.52 0.68 -14.61
C HIS A 56 -11.93 -0.25 -13.47
N ASN A 57 -11.79 -1.56 -13.69
CA ASN A 57 -11.94 -2.58 -12.67
C ASN A 57 -10.56 -3.25 -12.51
N LEU A 58 -9.88 -2.99 -11.39
CA LEU A 58 -8.79 -3.87 -10.93
C LEU A 58 -9.30 -5.31 -11.02
N PRO A 59 -8.51 -6.26 -11.55
CA PRO A 59 -9.02 -7.55 -11.97
C PRO A 59 -9.89 -8.15 -10.88
N ARG A 60 -11.21 -8.22 -11.14
CA ARG A 60 -12.08 -9.19 -10.46
C ARG A 60 -11.37 -10.51 -10.69
N TRP A 61 -10.83 -11.08 -9.62
CA TRP A 61 -10.34 -12.46 -9.52
C TRP A 61 -10.61 -13.25 -10.80
N LYS A 62 -9.62 -13.35 -11.70
CA LYS A 62 -9.65 -14.42 -12.69
C LYS A 62 -9.12 -15.64 -11.94
N PRO A 63 -9.97 -16.66 -11.68
CA PRO A 63 -9.55 -17.86 -10.98
C PRO A 63 -8.38 -18.55 -11.68
#